data_AF-A0A7S2IKQ5-F1
#
_entry.id   AF-A0A7S2IKQ5-F1
#
_cell.length_a   1.000
_cell.length_b   1.000
_cell.length_c   1.000
_cell.angle_alpha   90.00
_cell.angle_beta   90.00
_cell.angle_gamma   90.00
#
_symmetry.space_group_name_H-M   'P 1'
#
loop_
_entity.id
_entity.type
_entity.pdbx_description
1 polymer ?
#
loop_
_entity_poly.entity_id
_entity_poly.type
_entity_poly.pdbx_seq_one_letter_code
_entity_poly.pdbx_strand_id
1 'polypeptide(L)'
;MAIAWTPLQSVTVQHGTRAGLLMAESRGFGKPKEPAKTKAPVKSAASVARNKAAADFDKLKNSGSPEYMVLIRTVATDNTQSQWYPVGGIAVPRSSSEDMALSLAIFNNEDELLKGAFRSYPFLKKSTEKFEYGFRLKEFPDDPVKIATKESSEAASNPITQWFNALDNPLNDGSGWFNPLGGK
;
A
#
# COMPACT_ATOMS: atom_id res chain seq x y z
N MET A 1 -22.66 -33.38 -1.00
CA MET A 1 -21.51 -33.65 -1.89
C MET A 1 -22.01 -34.47 -3.07
N ALA A 2 -21.94 -33.92 -4.28
CA ALA A 2 -22.05 -34.66 -5.54
C ALA A 2 -21.25 -33.89 -6.60
N ILE A 3 -20.13 -34.49 -7.00
CA ILE A 3 -19.20 -34.03 -8.04
C ILE A 3 -19.23 -35.12 -9.11
N ALA A 4 -19.34 -34.73 -10.39
CA ALA A 4 -18.93 -35.41 -11.64
C ALA A 4 -19.85 -34.91 -12.78
N TRP A 5 -19.45 -34.69 -14.05
CA TRP A 5 -18.24 -35.05 -14.78
C TRP A 5 -18.14 -34.21 -16.08
N THR A 6 -16.92 -34.11 -16.59
CA THR A 6 -16.36 -33.53 -17.85
C THR A 6 -16.81 -34.29 -19.14
N PRO A 7 -16.49 -33.92 -20.43
CA PRO A 7 -15.24 -33.29 -20.90
C PRO A 7 -15.22 -32.36 -22.15
N LEU A 8 -14.12 -31.59 -22.18
CA LEU A 8 -13.19 -31.27 -23.26
C LEU A 8 -13.54 -31.72 -24.71
N GLN A 9 -13.60 -30.75 -25.63
CA GLN A 9 -13.20 -30.96 -27.02
C GLN A 9 -12.20 -29.87 -27.45
N SER A 10 -11.00 -30.32 -27.81
CA SER A 10 -9.97 -29.58 -28.51
C SER A 10 -10.12 -29.81 -30.02
N VAL A 11 -10.17 -28.77 -30.86
CA VAL A 11 -9.81 -28.88 -32.28
C VAL A 11 -9.19 -27.56 -32.78
N THR A 12 -7.88 -27.66 -33.04
CA THR A 12 -7.11 -27.12 -34.17
C THR A 12 -6.89 -25.61 -34.34
N VAL A 13 -5.61 -25.27 -34.14
CA VAL A 13 -4.90 -24.09 -34.64
C VAL A 13 -4.90 -24.06 -36.18
N GLN A 14 -5.35 -22.95 -36.77
CA GLN A 14 -4.99 -22.56 -38.13
C GLN A 14 -4.09 -21.31 -38.04
N HIS A 15 -2.85 -21.45 -38.49
CA HIS A 15 -1.95 -20.34 -38.76
C HIS A 15 -2.39 -19.66 -40.06
N GLY A 16 -2.72 -18.37 -39.98
CA GLY A 16 -2.98 -17.51 -41.13
C GLY A 16 -2.48 -16.11 -40.83
N THR A 17 -1.19 -15.87 -41.06
CA THR A 17 -0.58 -14.54 -41.05
C THR A 17 -1.13 -13.73 -42.23
N ARG A 18 -1.78 -12.59 -41.98
CA ARG A 18 -1.61 -11.36 -42.78
C ARG A 18 -2.40 -10.16 -42.23
N ALA A 19 -1.64 -9.09 -42.08
CA ALA A 19 -2.02 -7.74 -41.68
C ALA A 19 -3.12 -7.10 -42.53
N GLY A 20 -3.80 -6.11 -41.93
CA GLY A 20 -4.69 -5.14 -42.59
C GLY A 20 -5.99 -4.98 -41.80
N LEU A 21 -6.03 -4.11 -40.78
CA LEU A 21 -6.54 -2.74 -40.92
C LEU A 21 -7.85 -2.70 -41.70
N LEU A 22 -8.96 -2.33 -41.03
CA LEU A 22 -9.94 -1.35 -41.53
C LEU A 22 -10.94 -1.04 -40.42
N MET A 23 -10.70 0.10 -39.77
CA MET A 23 -11.66 0.85 -38.99
C MET A 23 -12.87 1.18 -39.89
N ALA A 24 -14.06 0.74 -39.49
CA ALA A 24 -15.31 1.21 -40.06
C ALA A 24 -15.90 2.28 -39.15
N GLU A 25 -15.46 3.53 -39.29
CA GLU A 25 -16.21 4.69 -38.85
C GLU A 25 -16.60 5.52 -40.07
N SER A 26 -17.81 5.30 -40.55
CA SER A 26 -18.48 6.13 -41.52
C SER A 26 -19.48 7.02 -40.78
N ARG A 27 -19.26 8.36 -40.80
CA ARG A 27 -20.30 9.42 -40.84
C ARG A 27 -19.68 10.82 -40.64
N GLY A 28 -19.88 11.68 -41.65
CA GLY A 28 -19.99 13.14 -41.47
C GLY A 28 -18.86 13.98 -42.08
N PHE A 29 -19.21 14.77 -43.10
CA PHE A 29 -18.35 15.78 -43.76
C PHE A 29 -18.08 17.01 -42.87
N GLY A 30 -17.22 16.84 -41.88
CA GLY A 30 -16.59 17.93 -41.14
C GLY A 30 -15.10 17.65 -41.01
N LYS A 31 -14.24 18.65 -41.18
CA LYS A 31 -12.78 18.51 -41.01
C LYS A 31 -12.50 17.78 -39.68
N PRO A 32 -11.70 16.70 -39.65
CA PRO A 32 -11.32 16.05 -38.41
C PRO A 32 -10.71 17.09 -37.49
N LYS A 33 -11.45 17.46 -36.43
CA LYS A 33 -10.89 18.22 -35.33
C LYS A 33 -9.85 17.28 -34.74
N GLU A 34 -8.57 17.61 -34.88
CA GLU A 34 -7.50 16.89 -34.20
C GLU A 34 -7.95 16.66 -32.76
N PRO A 35 -7.94 15.40 -32.26
CA PRO A 35 -8.25 15.17 -30.86
C PRO A 35 -7.24 16.00 -30.08
N ALA A 36 -7.74 17.05 -29.42
CA ALA A 36 -6.94 17.88 -28.55
C ALA A 36 -6.18 16.92 -27.65
N LYS A 37 -4.84 16.93 -27.73
CA LYS A 37 -3.97 16.13 -26.87
C LYS A 37 -4.40 16.45 -25.44
N THR A 38 -5.24 15.59 -24.85
CA THR A 38 -5.64 15.71 -23.47
C THR A 38 -4.36 15.58 -22.70
N LYS A 39 -3.88 16.71 -22.14
CA LYS A 39 -2.73 16.73 -21.25
C LYS A 39 -2.95 15.58 -20.27
N ALA A 40 -1.97 14.68 -20.17
CA ALA A 40 -2.06 13.54 -19.26
C ALA A 40 -2.55 14.09 -17.90
N PRO A 41 -3.55 13.45 -17.28
CA PRO A 41 -4.13 13.97 -16.04
C PRO A 41 -2.99 14.13 -15.03
N VAL A 42 -2.84 15.35 -14.51
CA VAL A 42 -1.87 15.64 -13.45
C VAL A 42 -2.18 14.69 -12.30
N LYS A 43 -1.20 13.89 -11.89
CA LYS A 43 -1.38 12.93 -10.80
C LYS A 43 -1.82 13.70 -9.55
N SER A 44 -2.88 13.24 -8.91
CA SER A 44 -3.34 13.84 -7.65
C SER A 44 -2.28 13.68 -6.56
N ALA A 45 -2.26 14.59 -5.57
CA ALA A 45 -1.32 14.52 -4.46
C ALA A 45 -1.36 13.14 -3.75
N ALA A 46 -2.56 12.58 -3.55
CA ALA A 46 -2.73 11.23 -2.99
C ALA A 46 -2.13 10.13 -3.88
N SER A 47 -2.22 10.27 -5.21
CA SER A 47 -1.56 9.33 -6.13
C SER A 47 -0.04 9.46 -6.08
N VAL A 48 0.50 10.66 -5.92
CA VAL A 48 1.94 10.88 -5.78
C VAL A 48 2.45 10.27 -4.47
N ALA A 49 1.79 10.53 -3.35
CA ALA A 49 2.14 9.98 -2.04
C ALA A 49 2.14 8.44 -2.05
N ARG A 50 1.06 7.82 -2.56
CA ARG A 50 0.98 6.36 -2.69
C ARG A 50 2.08 5.78 -3.59
N ASN A 51 2.38 6.43 -4.71
CA ASN A 51 3.44 5.95 -5.62
C ASN A 51 4.83 6.07 -4.99
N LYS A 52 5.09 7.13 -4.22
CA LYS A 52 6.34 7.28 -3.46
C LYS A 52 6.45 6.21 -2.38
N ALA A 53 5.40 6.01 -1.58
CA ALA A 53 5.38 4.96 -0.56
C ALA A 53 5.62 3.56 -1.14
N ALA A 54 5.02 3.26 -2.31
CA ALA A 54 5.28 2.01 -3.03
C ALA A 54 6.73 1.90 -3.49
N ALA A 55 7.30 2.96 -4.04
CA ALA A 55 8.70 2.98 -4.48
C ALA A 55 9.67 2.82 -3.30
N ASP A 56 9.43 3.47 -2.18
CA ASP A 56 10.29 3.39 -0.99
C ASP A 56 10.20 2.00 -0.34
N PHE A 57 9.01 1.41 -0.32
CA PHE A 57 8.82 0.02 0.08
C PHE A 57 9.60 -0.95 -0.82
N ASP A 58 9.51 -0.79 -2.14
CA ASP A 58 10.24 -1.63 -3.10
C ASP A 58 11.76 -1.47 -2.98
N LYS A 59 12.26 -0.24 -2.75
CA LYS A 59 13.69 0.01 -2.49
C LYS A 59 14.18 -0.75 -1.25
N LEU A 60 13.43 -0.69 -0.15
CA LEU A 60 13.80 -1.35 1.10
C LEU A 60 13.76 -2.87 0.97
N LYS A 61 12.76 -3.39 0.26
CA LYS A 61 12.70 -4.82 -0.05
C LYS A 61 13.91 -5.26 -0.88
N ASN A 62 14.26 -4.48 -1.91
CA ASN A 62 15.42 -4.77 -2.75
C ASN A 62 16.75 -4.64 -2.01
N SER A 63 16.83 -3.80 -0.97
CA SER A 63 18.01 -3.68 -0.11
C SER A 63 18.12 -4.80 0.93
N GLY A 64 17.19 -5.76 0.95
CA GLY A 64 17.18 -6.86 1.91
C GLY A 64 16.62 -6.50 3.29
N SER A 65 15.86 -5.40 3.39
CA SER A 65 15.17 -5.04 4.63
C SER A 65 14.00 -6.00 4.88
N PRO A 66 13.79 -6.47 6.12
CA PRO A 66 12.67 -7.34 6.46
C PRO A 66 11.33 -6.63 6.24
N GLU A 67 10.35 -7.41 5.78
CA GLU A 67 8.98 -6.96 5.60
C GLU A 67 8.14 -7.35 6.82
N TYR A 68 7.52 -6.35 7.45
CA TYR A 68 6.59 -6.53 8.55
C TYR A 68 5.16 -6.35 8.07
N MET A 69 4.26 -7.19 8.55
CA MET A 69 2.84 -7.06 8.38
C MET A 69 2.26 -6.27 9.55
N VAL A 70 1.52 -5.21 9.25
CA VAL A 70 0.78 -4.42 10.23
C VAL A 70 -0.63 -4.99 10.36
N LEU A 71 -1.05 -5.22 11.59
CA LEU A 71 -2.35 -5.74 11.97
C LEU A 71 -3.08 -4.74 12.86
N ILE A 72 -4.40 -4.72 12.74
CA ILE A 72 -5.29 -3.96 13.61
C ILE A 72 -6.24 -4.91 14.32
N ARG A 73 -6.59 -4.61 15.57
CA ARG A 73 -7.71 -5.24 16.26
C ARG A 73 -8.51 -4.18 16.99
N THR A 74 -9.77 -4.47 17.27
CA THR A 74 -10.57 -3.65 18.17
C THR A 74 -10.46 -4.19 19.58
N VAL A 75 -10.52 -3.27 20.53
CA VAL A 75 -10.60 -3.55 21.97
C VAL A 75 -11.84 -2.87 22.49
N ALA A 76 -12.80 -3.70 22.88
CA ALA A 76 -14.02 -3.25 23.52
C ALA A 76 -13.72 -2.73 24.94
N THR A 77 -14.65 -1.96 25.49
CA THR A 77 -14.50 -1.30 26.81
C THR A 77 -14.34 -2.29 27.97
N ASP A 78 -14.76 -3.54 27.77
CA ASP A 78 -14.62 -4.67 28.67
C ASP A 78 -13.25 -5.40 28.53
N ASN A 79 -12.32 -4.85 27.76
CA ASN A 79 -11.04 -5.47 27.37
C ASN A 79 -11.21 -6.75 26.52
N THR A 80 -12.38 -6.99 25.93
CA THR A 80 -12.54 -8.06 24.96
C THR A 80 -11.80 -7.67 23.67
N GLN A 81 -10.77 -8.45 23.33
CA GLN A 81 -9.93 -8.22 22.15
C GLN A 81 -10.48 -8.98 20.95
N SER A 82 -10.64 -8.29 19.82
CA SER A 82 -11.00 -8.95 18.57
C SER A 82 -9.83 -9.74 17.99
N GLN A 83 -10.13 -10.55 16.97
CA GLN A 83 -9.10 -11.13 16.11
C GLN A 83 -8.27 -10.05 15.41
N TRP A 84 -7.04 -10.40 15.04
CA TRP A 84 -6.14 -9.52 14.29
C TRP A 84 -6.50 -9.49 12.80
N TYR A 85 -6.60 -8.28 12.24
CA TYR A 85 -6.88 -8.05 10.83
C TYR A 85 -5.66 -7.42 10.14
N PRO A 86 -5.12 -8.02 9.06
CA PRO A 86 -3.98 -7.45 8.34
C PRO A 86 -4.43 -6.23 7.53
N VAL A 87 -3.76 -5.09 7.73
CA VAL A 87 -4.12 -3.81 7.08
C VAL A 87 -3.09 -3.33 6.09
N GLY A 88 -1.83 -3.79 6.20
CA GLY A 88 -0.76 -3.40 5.30
C GLY A 88 0.57 -4.05 5.65
N GLY A 89 1.59 -3.72 4.87
CA GLY A 89 2.98 -4.12 5.13
C GLY A 89 3.90 -2.90 5.13
N ILE A 90 4.92 -2.94 5.98
CA ILE A 90 5.97 -1.93 6.09
C ILE A 90 7.31 -2.66 6.04
N ALA A 91 8.23 -2.19 5.21
CA ALA A 91 9.61 -2.63 5.24
C ALA A 91 10.40 -1.69 6.14
N VAL A 92 11.17 -2.22 7.08
CA VAL A 92 12.02 -1.43 7.99
C VAL A 92 13.41 -2.08 8.03
N PRO A 93 14.50 -1.32 7.82
CA PRO A 93 15.84 -1.86 7.97
C PRO A 93 16.07 -2.43 9.36
N ARG A 94 16.76 -3.58 9.42
CA ARG A 94 17.18 -4.15 10.70
C ARG A 94 18.13 -3.17 11.40
N SER A 95 17.69 -2.67 12.54
CA SER A 95 18.47 -1.84 13.43
C SER A 95 18.13 -2.23 14.87
N SER A 96 18.94 -1.80 15.83
CA SER A 96 18.73 -2.07 17.25
C SER A 96 17.40 -1.52 17.80
N SER A 97 16.69 -0.66 17.05
CA SER A 97 15.43 -0.03 17.45
C SER A 97 14.30 -0.29 16.44
N GLU A 98 14.25 -1.47 15.83
CA GLU A 98 13.23 -1.85 14.84
C GLU A 98 11.78 -1.78 15.37
N ASP A 99 11.55 -2.20 16.62
CA ASP A 99 10.20 -2.19 17.22
C ASP A 99 9.68 -0.75 17.43
N MET A 100 10.58 0.17 17.79
CA MET A 100 10.30 1.60 17.91
C MET A 100 10.08 2.22 16.53
N ALA A 101 10.91 1.84 15.55
CA ALA A 101 10.78 2.20 14.14
C ALA A 101 9.41 1.88 13.55
N LEU A 102 8.96 0.64 13.78
CA LEU A 102 7.66 0.17 13.35
C LEU A 102 6.53 0.90 14.07
N SER A 103 6.65 1.10 15.38
CA SER A 103 5.62 1.80 16.16
C SER A 103 5.37 3.21 15.64
N LEU A 104 6.42 4.03 15.45
CA LEU A 104 6.24 5.37 14.88
C LEU A 104 5.77 5.34 13.43
N ALA A 105 6.28 4.42 12.59
CA ALA A 105 5.84 4.33 11.19
C ALA A 105 4.34 4.01 11.08
N ILE A 106 3.80 3.19 11.99
CA ILE A 106 2.38 2.88 12.10
C ILE A 106 1.59 4.12 12.52
N PHE A 107 1.96 4.78 13.63
CA PHE A 107 1.21 5.93 14.14
C PHE A 107 1.31 7.15 13.25
N ASN A 108 2.44 7.37 12.56
CA ASN A 108 2.59 8.48 11.64
C ASN A 108 1.77 8.31 10.35
N ASN A 109 1.47 7.07 9.95
CA ASN A 109 0.65 6.76 8.78
C ASN A 109 -0.72 6.17 9.15
N GLU A 110 -1.18 6.42 10.38
CA GLU A 110 -2.40 5.84 10.94
C GLU A 110 -3.61 6.13 10.05
N ASP A 111 -3.74 7.35 9.53
CA ASP A 111 -4.84 7.75 8.66
C ASP A 111 -4.90 6.95 7.34
N GLU A 112 -3.74 6.68 6.73
CA GLU A 112 -3.68 5.91 5.48
C GLU A 112 -3.93 4.42 5.74
N LEU A 113 -3.39 3.89 6.84
CA LEU A 113 -3.64 2.53 7.29
C LEU A 113 -5.12 2.31 7.60
N LEU A 114 -5.76 3.24 8.31
CA LEU A 114 -7.19 3.19 8.61
C LEU A 114 -8.05 3.29 7.35
N LYS A 115 -7.70 4.16 6.39
CA LYS A 115 -8.40 4.21 5.09
C LYS A 115 -8.32 2.88 4.35
N GLY A 116 -7.14 2.24 4.35
CA GLY A 116 -6.95 0.89 3.80
C GLY A 116 -7.76 -0.16 4.57
N ALA A 117 -7.71 -0.12 5.90
CA ALA A 117 -8.43 -1.02 6.78
C ALA A 117 -9.95 -0.93 6.57
N PHE A 118 -10.53 0.28 6.51
CA PHE A 118 -11.96 0.48 6.31
C PHE A 118 -12.43 0.09 4.90
N ARG A 119 -11.54 0.13 3.91
CA ARG A 119 -11.83 -0.37 2.56
C ARG A 119 -11.94 -1.90 2.56
N SER A 120 -11.03 -2.59 3.24
CA SER A 120 -11.03 -4.06 3.32
C SER A 120 -12.05 -4.60 4.33
N TYR A 121 -12.27 -3.86 5.41
CA TYR A 121 -13.06 -4.24 6.57
C TYR A 121 -14.03 -3.11 6.98
N PRO A 122 -15.15 -2.93 6.26
CA PRO A 122 -16.08 -1.83 6.50
C PRO A 122 -16.74 -1.86 7.88
N PHE A 123 -16.75 -3.00 8.56
CA PHE A 123 -17.29 -3.13 9.92
C PHE A 123 -16.46 -2.36 10.95
N LEU A 124 -15.13 -2.26 10.76
CA LEU A 124 -14.25 -1.50 11.64
C LEU A 124 -14.63 -0.01 11.68
N LYS A 125 -15.13 0.54 10.57
CA LYS A 125 -15.59 1.94 10.50
C LYS A 125 -16.81 2.22 11.39
N LYS A 126 -17.62 1.19 11.66
CA LYS A 126 -18.85 1.30 12.45
C LYS A 126 -18.61 1.04 13.94
N SER A 127 -17.48 0.46 14.29
CA SER A 127 -17.09 0.19 15.66
C SER A 127 -16.72 1.49 16.38
N THR A 128 -17.30 1.71 17.55
CA THR A 128 -16.91 2.80 18.47
C THR A 128 -15.77 2.38 19.42
N GLU A 129 -15.22 1.19 19.19
CA GLU A 129 -14.19 0.54 20.00
C GLU A 129 -12.81 1.16 19.77
N LYS A 130 -11.90 0.99 20.73
CA LYS A 130 -10.52 1.46 20.60
C LYS A 130 -9.77 0.53 19.64
N PHE A 131 -8.93 1.09 18.77
CA PHE A 131 -8.05 0.29 17.92
C PHE A 131 -6.70 0.07 18.60
N GLU A 132 -6.23 -1.16 18.52
CA GLU A 132 -4.85 -1.52 18.83
C GLU A 132 -4.13 -1.98 17.57
N TYR A 133 -2.89 -1.55 17.46
CA TYR A 133 -2.02 -1.88 16.34
C TYR A 133 -0.98 -2.88 16.77
N GLY A 134 -0.73 -3.85 15.89
CA GLY A 134 0.31 -4.84 16.06
C GLY A 134 1.11 -5.01 14.79
N PHE A 135 2.30 -5.58 14.93
CA PHE A 135 3.16 -5.92 13.81
C PHE A 135 3.83 -7.26 14.04
N ARG A 136 4.16 -7.95 12.93
CA ARG A 136 4.95 -9.17 12.92
C ARG A 136 5.72 -9.27 11.61
N LEU A 137 6.76 -10.09 11.54
CA LEU A 137 7.43 -10.36 10.28
C LEU A 137 6.47 -11.09 9.33
N LYS A 138 6.44 -10.68 8.07
CA LYS A 138 5.62 -11.34 7.05
C LYS A 138 6.12 -12.74 6.70
N GLU A 139 7.43 -12.95 6.79
CA GLU A 139 8.06 -14.25 6.55
C GLU A 139 7.75 -15.27 7.66
N PHE A 140 7.39 -14.79 8.86
CA PHE A 140 7.09 -15.62 10.02
C PHE A 140 5.65 -15.39 10.50
N PRO A 141 4.64 -15.98 9.85
CA PRO A 141 3.24 -15.81 10.23
C PRO A 141 2.90 -16.45 11.59
N ASP A 142 3.71 -17.39 12.05
CA ASP A 142 3.55 -18.08 13.35
C ASP A 142 4.09 -17.26 14.53
N ASP A 143 4.89 -16.22 14.26
CA ASP A 143 5.44 -15.38 15.31
C ASP A 143 4.33 -14.57 16.02
N PRO A 144 4.47 -14.37 17.34
CA PRO A 144 3.52 -13.59 18.10
C PRO A 144 3.48 -12.14 17.59
N VAL A 145 2.27 -11.59 17.49
CA VAL A 145 2.07 -10.18 17.11
C VAL A 145 2.58 -9.28 18.23
N LYS A 146 3.58 -8.46 17.93
CA LYS A 146 4.08 -7.42 18.83
C LYS A 146 3.14 -6.22 18.78
N ILE A 147 2.81 -5.66 19.94
CA ILE A 147 1.90 -4.50 20.02
C ILE A 147 2.70 -3.22 19.83
N ALA A 148 2.23 -2.35 18.94
CA ALA A 148 2.78 -1.01 18.78
C ALA A 148 2.17 -0.08 19.83
N THR A 149 3.01 0.62 20.59
CA THR A 149 2.57 1.58 21.60
C THR A 149 3.07 2.98 21.30
N LYS A 150 2.32 4.00 21.72
CA LYS A 150 2.66 5.40 21.44
C LYS A 150 3.92 5.83 22.18
N GLU A 151 4.15 5.28 23.37
CA GLU A 151 5.36 5.52 24.16
C GLU A 151 6.61 5.03 23.40
N SER A 152 6.49 3.89 22.72
CA SER A 152 7.54 3.36 21.85
C SER A 152 7.81 4.27 20.65
N SER A 153 6.77 4.91 20.10
CA SER A 153 6.92 5.88 19.00
C SER A 153 7.56 7.20 19.42
N GLU A 154 7.27 7.68 20.64
CA GLU A 154 7.82 8.94 21.16
C GLU A 154 9.30 8.80 21.52
N ALA A 155 9.72 7.63 22.01
CA ALA A 155 11.12 7.30 22.27
C ALA A 155 11.96 7.14 20.98
N ALA A 156 11.31 7.02 19.82
CA ALA A 156 11.93 6.62 18.57
C ALA A 156 12.44 7.77 17.68
N SER A 157 12.39 9.02 18.15
CA SER A 157 12.72 10.19 17.31
C SER A 157 14.14 10.16 16.73
N ASN A 158 15.10 9.51 17.40
CA ASN A 158 16.50 9.49 16.97
C ASN A 158 16.83 8.42 15.90
N PRO A 159 16.42 7.14 16.02
CA PRO A 159 16.76 6.12 15.03
C PRO A 159 15.95 6.24 13.73
N ILE A 160 14.74 6.77 13.83
CA ILE A 160 13.81 6.83 12.70
C ILE A 160 14.07 8.01 11.80
N THR A 161 14.45 9.17 12.35
CA THR A 161 14.91 10.29 11.53
C THR A 161 16.09 9.87 10.66
N GLN A 162 17.02 9.06 11.17
CA GLN A 162 18.11 8.52 10.37
C GLN A 162 17.64 7.60 9.23
N TRP A 163 16.67 6.73 9.51
CA TRP A 163 16.08 5.85 8.49
C TRP A 163 15.26 6.63 7.45
N PHE A 164 14.39 7.55 7.86
CA PHE A 164 13.65 8.42 6.93
C PHE A 164 14.59 9.31 6.12
N ASN A 165 15.63 9.87 6.74
CA ASN A 165 16.65 10.62 6.02
C ASN A 165 17.37 9.72 5.00
N ALA A 166 17.63 8.45 5.31
CA ALA A 166 18.21 7.51 4.34
C ALA A 166 17.26 7.19 3.16
N LEU A 167 15.94 7.27 3.37
CA LEU A 167 14.94 7.15 2.31
C LEU A 167 14.77 8.44 1.49
N ASP A 168 14.89 9.61 2.13
CA ASP A 168 14.67 10.94 1.51
C ASP A 168 15.94 11.60 0.95
N ASN A 169 17.12 10.96 1.06
CA ASN A 169 18.37 11.50 0.50
C ASN A 169 18.89 10.68 -0.69
N PRO A 170 18.61 11.10 -1.94
CA PRO A 170 19.20 10.48 -3.13
C PRO A 170 20.27 11.34 -3.88
N LEU A 171 20.69 12.50 -3.35
CA LEU A 171 21.04 13.72 -4.11
C LEU A 171 19.77 14.44 -4.59
N ASN A 172 19.17 15.22 -3.67
CA ASN A 172 18.25 16.34 -3.84
C ASN A 172 17.16 16.25 -4.95
N ASP A 173 15.99 15.70 -4.64
CA ASP A 173 14.76 15.92 -5.41
C ASP A 173 13.56 16.38 -4.56
N GLY A 174 13.79 17.03 -3.41
CA GLY A 174 12.82 17.93 -2.75
C GLY A 174 11.39 17.43 -2.52
N SER A 175 11.13 16.14 -2.60
CA SER A 175 9.79 15.55 -2.56
C SER A 175 9.68 14.59 -1.38
N GLY A 176 9.92 15.14 -0.18
CA GLY A 176 9.63 14.45 1.06
C GLY A 176 8.18 14.01 1.10
N TRP A 177 7.97 12.78 1.54
CA TRP A 177 6.65 12.17 1.76
C TRP A 177 5.82 12.92 2.84
N PHE A 178 6.45 13.82 3.60
CA PHE A 178 5.87 14.55 4.73
C PHE A 178 5.81 16.09 4.53
N ASN A 179 5.58 16.60 3.31
CA ASN A 179 5.25 18.02 3.17
C ASN A 179 3.77 18.22 2.83
N PRO A 180 2.88 18.49 3.81
CA PRO A 180 1.50 18.84 3.53
C PRO A 180 1.31 20.25 2.92
N LEU A 181 2.39 21.00 2.62
CA LEU A 181 2.32 22.37 2.10
C LEU A 181 3.30 22.65 0.94
N GLY A 182 3.26 21.84 -0.12
CA GLY A 182 3.93 22.14 -1.39
C GLY A 182 3.06 22.95 -2.35
N GLY A 183 2.59 24.13 -1.92
CA GLY A 183 1.72 24.99 -2.71
C GLY A 183 2.09 26.47 -2.57
N LYS A 184 3.06 26.92 -3.36
CA LYS A 184 3.06 28.18 -4.13
C LYS A 184 3.97 28.03 -5.33
#